data_AF-A0A5K0X6R3-F1
#
_entry.id   AF-A0A5K0X6R3-F1
#
_cell.length_a   1.000
_cell.length_b   1.000
_cell.length_c   1.000
_cell.angle_alpha   90.00
_cell.angle_beta   90.00
_cell.angle_gamma   90.00
#
_symmetry.space_group_name_H-M   'P 1'
#
loop_
_entity.id
_entity.type
_entity.pdbx_description
1 polymer ?
#
loop_
_entity_poly.entity_id
_entity_poly.type
_entity_poly.pdbx_seq_one_letter_code
_entity_poly.pdbx_strand_id
1 'polypeptide(L)' 'VQETPVKRLCKTTDVITVNGQYPGPLIEVRTGDQLVITAINMCKYDVTLH' A
#
# COMPACT_ATOMS: atom_id res chain seq x y z
N VAL A 1 1.75 -5.16 -2.98
CA VAL A 1 0.65 -4.97 -2.02
C VAL A 1 0.51 -6.25 -1.21
N GLN A 2 0.37 -6.18 0.12
CA GLN A 2 0.40 -7.35 1.01
C GLN A 2 -0.37 -7.12 2.31
N GLU A 3 -0.74 -8.19 3.01
CA GLU A 3 -1.22 -8.14 4.40
C GLU A 3 -0.06 -7.82 5.35
N THR A 4 -0.26 -6.91 6.30
CA THR A 4 0.77 -6.54 7.30
C THR A 4 0.12 -6.28 8.65
N PRO A 5 0.65 -6.85 9.76
CA PRO A 5 0.15 -6.57 11.10
C PRO A 5 0.40 -5.10 11.50
N VAL A 6 -0.68 -4.37 11.81
CA VAL A 6 -0.60 -2.98 12.27
C VAL A 6 -1.22 -2.87 13.66
N LYS A 7 -0.51 -2.24 14.59
CA LYS A 7 -0.99 -2.00 15.97
C LYS A 7 -1.51 -0.57 16.13
N ARG A 8 -2.77 -0.40 16.51
CA ARG A 8 -3.38 0.89 16.87
C ARG A 8 -4.31 0.74 18.06
N LEU A 9 -4.29 1.73 18.97
CA LEU A 9 -5.14 1.74 20.18
C LEU A 9 -5.06 0.40 20.95
N CYS A 10 -3.85 -0.16 21.07
CA CYS A 10 -3.56 -1.46 21.68
C CYS A 10 -4.16 -2.71 21.00
N LYS A 11 -4.74 -2.59 19.79
CA LYS A 11 -5.21 -3.72 18.97
C LYS A 11 -4.30 -3.93 17.77
N THR A 12 -3.97 -5.19 17.47
CA THR A 12 -3.24 -5.58 16.26
C THR A 12 -4.20 -6.21 15.27
N THR A 13 -4.14 -5.78 14.01
CA THR A 13 -4.97 -6.33 12.94
C THR A 13 -4.13 -6.34 11.66
N ASP A 14 -4.31 -7.37 10.83
CA ASP A 14 -3.70 -7.41 9.51
C ASP A 14 -4.44 -6.45 8.59
N VAL A 15 -3.69 -5.50 8.01
CA VAL A 15 -4.21 -4.49 7.10
C VAL A 15 -3.47 -4.63 5.77
N ILE A 16 -4.17 -4.34 4.66
CA ILE A 16 -3.56 -4.30 3.34
C ILE A 16 -2.67 -3.06 3.23
N THR A 17 -1.39 -3.26 2.91
CA THR A 17 -0.39 -2.19 2.80
C THR A 17 0.33 -2.23 1.45
N VAL A 18 0.89 -1.09 1.07
CA VAL A 18 1.80 -0.98 -0.09
C VAL A 18 3.22 -1.07 0.44
N ASN A 19 3.96 -2.09 -0.02
CA ASN A 19 5.34 -2.36 0.40
C ASN A 19 5.53 -2.46 1.92
N GLY A 20 4.53 -2.98 2.65
CA GLY A 20 4.58 -3.12 4.12
C GLY A 20 4.36 -1.80 4.88
N GLN A 21 4.08 -0.70 4.19
CA GLN A 21 3.98 0.63 4.81
C GLN A 21 2.52 1.03 5.09
N TYR A 22 2.29 1.56 6.29
CA TYR A 22 1.00 2.08 6.73
C TYR A 22 1.16 3.44 7.46
N PRO A 23 0.75 4.58 6.88
CA PRO A 23 0.23 4.74 5.51
C PRO A 23 1.22 4.30 4.43
N GLY A 24 0.73 4.07 3.21
CA GLY A 24 1.57 3.70 2.07
C GLY A 24 2.63 4.75 1.72
N PRO A 25 3.57 4.42 0.82
CA PRO A 25 4.66 5.31 0.46
C PRO A 25 4.14 6.59 -0.22
N LEU A 26 4.81 7.71 0.07
CA LEU A 26 4.59 8.97 -0.64
C LEU A 26 5.18 8.88 -2.05
N ILE A 27 4.42 9.36 -3.04
CA ILE A 27 4.91 9.54 -4.41
C ILE A 27 5.10 11.05 -4.62
N GLU A 28 6.34 11.48 -4.86
CA GLU A 28 6.66 12.87 -5.17
C GLU A 28 6.85 13.05 -6.68
N VAL A 29 6.02 13.90 -7.28
CA VAL A 29 6.06 14.21 -8.72
C VAL A 29 5.82 15.69 -8.98
N ARG A 30 6.17 16.13 -10.19
CA ARG A 30 5.98 17.49 -10.67
C ARG A 30 4.96 17.51 -11.80
N THR A 31 4.44 18.70 -12.07
CA THR A 31 3.53 18.92 -13.20
C THR A 31 4.21 18.55 -14.51
N GLY A 32 3.58 17.65 -15.27
CA GLY A 32 4.08 17.14 -16.55
C GLY A 32 4.80 15.79 -16.47
N ASP A 33 5.06 15.27 -15.27
CA ASP A 33 5.65 13.95 -15.11
C ASP A 33 4.68 12.84 -15.52
N GLN A 34 5.23 11.75 -16.06
CA GLN A 34 4.53 10.48 -16.28
C GLN A 34 5.13 9.42 -15.37
N LEU A 35 4.27 8.63 -14.74
CA LEU A 35 4.67 7.57 -13.82
C LEU A 35 4.31 6.21 -14.40
N VAL A 36 5.21 5.24 -14.19
CA VAL A 36 4.94 3.82 -14.40
C VAL A 36 5.01 3.14 -13.03
N ILE A 37 3.88 2.58 -12.59
CA ILE A 37 3.79 1.86 -11.32
C ILE A 37 3.53 0.39 -11.63
N THR A 38 4.44 -0.48 -11.20
CA THR A 38 4.21 -1.93 -11.25
C THR A 38 3.60 -2.38 -9.92
N ALA A 39 2.35 -2.81 -9.96
CA ALA A 39 1.66 -3.33 -8.80
C ALA A 39 1.68 -4.87 -8.83
N ILE A 40 2.21 -5.47 -7.75
CA ILE A 40 2.14 -6.91 -7.53
C ILE A 40 1.20 -7.14 -6.35
N ASN A 41 0.08 -7.83 -6.58
CA ASN A 41 -0.85 -8.21 -5.53
C ASN A 41 -0.39 -9.53 -4.87
N MET A 42 0.06 -9.45 -3.63
CA MET A 42 0.43 -10.62 -2.79
C MET A 42 -0.64 -10.93 -1.74
N CYS A 43 -1.81 -10.29 -1.83
CA CYS A 43 -2.93 -10.50 -0.93
C CYS A 43 -3.82 -11.64 -1.45
N LYS A 44 -4.74 -12.11 -0.60
CA LYS A 44 -5.71 -13.16 -0.96
C LYS A 44 -6.90 -12.67 -1.79
N TYR A 45 -7.11 -11.36 -1.83
CA TYR A 45 -8.27 -10.73 -2.47
C TYR A 45 -7.84 -9.88 -3.67
N ASP A 46 -8.76 -9.66 -4.60
CA ASP A 46 -8.56 -8.74 -5.73
C ASP A 46 -8.40 -7.29 -5.24
N VAL A 47 -7.47 -6.56 -5.86
CA VAL A 47 -7.11 -5.20 -5.46
C VAL A 47 -7.02 -4.29 -6.68
N THR A 48 -7.56 -3.08 -6.54
CA THR A 48 -7.36 -1.95 -7.46
C THR A 48 -6.68 -0.80 -6.73
N LEU A 49 -5.85 -0.03 -7.44
CA LEU A 49 -5.22 1.19 -6.94
C LEU A 49 -5.83 2.39 -7.69
N HIS A 50 -6.24 3.43 -6.97
CA HIS A 50 -6.79 4.68 -7.53
C HIS A 50 -6.09 5.88 -6.89
#